data_AF-A0A3N2KSS3-F1
#
_entry.id   AF-A0A3N2KSS3-F1
#
_cell.length_a   1.000
_cell.length_b   1.000
_cell.length_c   1.000
_cell.angle_alpha   90.00
_cell.angle_beta   90.00
_cell.angle_gamma   90.00
#
_symmetry.space_group_name_H-M   'P 1'
#
loop_
_entity.id
_entity.type
_entity.pdbx_description
1 polymer ?
#
loop_
_entity_poly.entity_id
_entity_poly.type
_entity_poly.pdbx_seq_one_letter_code
_entity_poly.pdbx_strand_id
1 'polypeptide(L)'
;MAVKNSHPTDRLFSRFPAWPGKVVRFYADGFRSMTVGKKLWLLILIKLFIIFFIFKLFFFPDILKRDYDNDTARAEAVRSSLLNR
;
A
#
# COMPACT_ATOMS: atom_id res chain seq x y z
N MET A 1 -45.58 -28.82 -34.35
CA MET A 1 -44.59 -27.75 -34.63
C MET A 1 -44.64 -26.77 -33.46
N ALA A 2 -43.58 -26.71 -32.64
CA ALA A 2 -43.53 -25.82 -31.46
C ALA A 2 -42.52 -24.69 -31.70
N VAL A 3 -43.00 -23.46 -31.80
CA VAL A 3 -42.19 -22.24 -31.90
C VAL A 3 -41.63 -21.94 -30.50
N LYS A 4 -40.31 -22.13 -30.34
CA LYS A 4 -39.57 -21.81 -29.12
C LYS A 4 -39.23 -20.32 -29.11
N ASN A 5 -39.97 -19.55 -28.33
CA ASN A 5 -39.72 -18.12 -28.09
C ASN A 5 -38.33 -17.93 -27.46
N SER A 6 -37.43 -17.26 -28.18
CA SER A 6 -36.12 -16.86 -27.69
C SER A 6 -36.21 -15.52 -26.95
N HIS A 7 -36.09 -15.56 -25.62
CA HIS A 7 -35.94 -14.36 -24.79
C HIS A 7 -34.61 -13.65 -25.07
N PRO A 8 -34.60 -12.34 -25.39
CA PRO A 8 -33.39 -11.55 -25.63
C PRO A 8 -32.87 -10.93 -24.33
N THR A 9 -32.30 -11.72 -23.42
CA THR A 9 -31.86 -11.22 -22.09
C THR A 9 -30.38 -11.47 -21.78
N ASP A 10 -29.51 -11.63 -22.77
CA ASP A 10 -28.09 -11.94 -22.58
C ASP A 10 -27.11 -10.89 -23.14
N ARG A 11 -27.60 -9.79 -23.73
CA ARG A 11 -26.75 -8.77 -24.39
C ARG A 11 -26.45 -7.49 -23.60
N LEU A 12 -26.65 -7.48 -22.28
CA LEU A 12 -26.51 -6.25 -21.48
C LEU A 12 -25.17 -6.09 -20.73
N PHE A 13 -24.39 -7.15 -20.52
CA PHE A 13 -23.22 -7.08 -19.62
C PHE A 13 -21.83 -7.09 -20.27
N SER A 14 -21.72 -7.13 -21.60
CA SER A 14 -20.43 -7.24 -22.30
C SER A 14 -19.75 -5.92 -22.69
N ARG A 15 -20.17 -4.79 -22.11
CA ARG A 15 -19.62 -3.46 -22.46
C ARG A 15 -18.41 -3.02 -21.62
N PHE A 16 -17.98 -3.79 -20.62
CA PHE A 16 -16.81 -3.39 -19.82
C PHE A 16 -15.51 -3.83 -20.50
N PRO A 17 -14.68 -2.88 -20.95
CA PRO A 17 -13.39 -3.19 -21.53
C PRO A 17 -12.50 -3.91 -20.50
N ALA A 18 -12.17 -5.19 -20.74
CA ALA A 18 -11.19 -5.98 -19.98
C ALA A 18 -9.73 -5.53 -20.19
N TRP A 19 -9.51 -4.22 -20.26
CA TRP A 19 -8.23 -3.59 -20.56
C TRP A 19 -7.30 -3.50 -19.33
N PRO A 20 -7.80 -3.34 -18.08
CA PRO A 20 -6.93 -3.32 -16.90
C PRO A 20 -6.08 -4.58 -16.77
N GLY A 21 -6.68 -5.76 -17.03
CA GLY A 21 -5.95 -7.04 -16.97
C GLY A 21 -4.84 -7.16 -18.02
N LYS A 22 -5.01 -6.55 -19.20
CA LYS A 22 -3.98 -6.53 -20.24
C LYS A 22 -2.81 -5.62 -19.87
N VAL A 23 -3.08 -4.46 -19.27
CA VAL A 23 -2.05 -3.51 -18.82
C VAL A 23 -1.22 -4.11 -17.68
N VAL A 24 -1.86 -4.74 -16.70
CA VAL A 24 -1.16 -5.42 -15.60
C VAL A 24 -0.28 -6.55 -16.12
N ARG A 25 -0.78 -7.37 -17.06
CA ARG A 25 0.00 -8.47 -17.64
C ARG A 25 1.19 -7.95 -18.45
N PHE A 26 1.00 -6.90 -19.26
CA PHE A 26 2.09 -6.28 -20.02
C PHE A 26 3.18 -5.69 -19.12
N TYR A 27 2.78 -5.00 -18.03
CA TYR A 27 3.73 -4.47 -17.04
C TYR A 27 4.48 -5.59 -16.32
N ALA A 28 3.78 -6.65 -15.87
CA ALA A 28 4.40 -7.79 -15.22
C ALA A 28 5.35 -8.56 -16.15
N ASP A 29 4.96 -8.78 -17.41
CA ASP A 29 5.77 -9.47 -18.43
C ASP A 29 7.00 -8.65 -18.84
N GLY A 30 6.84 -7.33 -19.05
CA GLY A 30 7.96 -6.41 -19.33
C GLY A 30 8.93 -6.28 -18.15
N PHE A 31 8.39 -6.21 -16.93
CA PHE A 31 9.18 -6.15 -15.71
C PHE A 31 9.96 -7.45 -15.44
N ARG A 32 9.36 -8.61 -15.75
CA ARG A 32 9.97 -9.93 -15.52
C ARG A 32 10.99 -10.34 -16.58
N SER A 33 10.78 -9.92 -17.83
CA SER A 33 11.69 -10.21 -18.96
C SER A 33 12.97 -9.39 -18.94
N MET A 34 13.03 -8.30 -18.17
CA MET A 34 14.21 -7.45 -18.05
C MET A 34 15.03 -7.74 -16.78
N THR A 35 16.26 -8.24 -16.96
CA THR A 35 17.25 -8.36 -15.87
C THR A 35 17.62 -7.02 -15.25
N VAL A 36 17.57 -5.93 -16.04
CA VAL A 36 17.79 -4.54 -15.57
C VAL A 36 16.64 -4.05 -14.69
N GLY A 37 15.39 -4.36 -15.05
CA GLY A 37 14.20 -3.93 -14.30
C GLY A 37 14.18 -4.47 -12.87
N LYS A 38 14.57 -5.74 -12.67
CA LYS A 38 14.70 -6.36 -11.35
C LYS A 38 15.75 -5.66 -10.48
N LYS A 39 16.92 -5.33 -11.06
CA LYS A 39 17.99 -4.60 -10.35
C LYS A 39 17.54 -3.19 -9.96
N LEU A 40 16.86 -2.48 -10.87
CA LEU A 40 16.36 -1.14 -10.60
C LEU A 40 15.29 -1.14 -9.51
N TRP A 41 14.37 -2.11 -9.54
CA TRP A 41 13.35 -2.24 -8.49
C TRP A 41 13.95 -2.59 -7.14
N LEU A 42 14.98 -3.44 -7.11
CA LEU A 42 15.74 -3.72 -5.91
C LEU A 42 16.40 -2.44 -5.35
N LEU A 43 16.99 -1.61 -6.22
CA LEU A 43 17.54 -0.31 -5.82
C LEU A 43 16.47 0.63 -5.24
N ILE A 44 15.28 0.68 -5.86
CA ILE A 44 14.15 1.47 -5.37
C ILE A 44 13.71 0.96 -3.99
N LEU A 45 13.54 -0.36 -3.82
CA LEU A 45 13.19 -0.96 -2.53
C LEU A 45 14.23 -0.66 -1.45
N ILE A 46 15.52 -0.77 -1.77
CA ILE A 46 16.60 -0.45 -0.82
C ILE A 46 16.52 1.02 -0.42
N LYS A 47 16.36 1.95 -1.39
CA LYS A 47 16.19 3.38 -1.10
C LYS A 47 14.97 3.63 -0.22
N LEU A 48 13.82 3.01 -0.52
CA LEU A 48 12.60 3.14 0.27
C LEU A 48 12.80 2.60 1.69
N PHE A 49 13.48 1.47 1.85
CA PHE A 49 13.82 0.90 3.15
C PHE A 49 14.73 1.83 3.95
N ILE A 50 15.80 2.36 3.34
CA ILE A 50 16.74 3.29 3.99
C ILE A 50 16.02 4.57 4.42
N ILE A 51 15.22 5.16 3.52
CA ILE A 51 14.43 6.36 3.82
C ILE A 51 13.47 6.05 4.95
N PHE A 52 12.69 4.98 4.86
CA PHE A 52 11.76 4.59 5.92
C PHE A 52 12.47 4.34 7.26
N PHE A 53 13.62 3.69 7.24
CA PHE A 53 14.41 3.40 8.45
C PHE A 53 14.99 4.67 9.06
N ILE A 54 15.57 5.58 8.27
CA ILE A 54 16.07 6.87 8.74
C ILE A 54 14.92 7.73 9.24
N PHE A 55 13.82 7.86 8.50
CA PHE A 55 12.64 8.59 8.97
C PHE A 55 12.09 7.96 10.24
N LYS A 56 12.00 6.63 10.34
CA LYS A 56 11.57 5.96 11.57
C LYS A 56 12.54 6.27 12.71
N LEU A 57 13.84 6.12 12.51
CA LEU A 57 14.85 6.26 13.55
C LEU A 57 15.20 7.71 13.87
N PHE A 58 14.85 8.68 13.01
CA PHE A 58 15.04 10.13 13.22
C PHE A 58 13.76 10.84 13.66
N PHE A 59 12.59 10.37 13.23
CA PHE A 59 11.29 10.92 13.64
C PHE A 59 10.73 10.24 14.91
N PHE A 60 11.16 9.02 15.25
CA PHE A 60 10.79 8.34 16.51
C PHE A 60 11.81 8.30 17.66
N PRO A 61 13.09 8.70 17.55
CA PRO A 61 14.06 8.61 18.64
C PRO A 61 13.81 9.71 19.67
N ASP A 62 13.09 10.79 19.32
CA ASP A 62 13.02 12.01 20.13
C ASP A 62 11.62 12.30 20.69
N ILE A 63 10.57 11.65 20.15
CA ILE A 63 9.22 11.72 20.72
C ILE A 63 9.06 10.88 22.00
N LEU A 64 9.97 9.93 22.26
CA LEU A 64 9.93 9.08 23.46
C LEU A 64 11.11 9.33 24.41
N LYS A 65 12.28 9.77 23.92
CA LYS A 65 13.50 9.85 24.76
C LYS A 65 13.96 11.24 25.18
N ARG A 66 13.38 12.35 24.69
CA ARG A 66 13.99 13.67 24.97
C ARG A 66 13.78 14.28 26.35
N ASP A 67 12.78 13.88 27.14
CA ASP A 67 12.45 14.59 28.41
C ASP A 67 12.32 13.71 29.67
N TYR A 68 12.41 12.38 29.61
CA TYR A 68 12.22 11.53 30.80
C TYR A 68 13.08 10.26 30.73
N ASP A 69 13.95 10.10 31.73
CA ASP A 69 14.73 8.88 32.01
C ASP A 69 13.83 7.66 32.34
N ASN A 70 12.52 7.84 32.47
CA ASN A 70 11.54 6.80 32.79
C ASN A 70 10.26 7.01 31.95
N ASP A 71 10.02 6.13 30.97
CA ASP A 71 8.86 6.19 30.04
C ASP A 71 7.49 6.20 30.75
N THR A 72 7.44 5.69 31.98
CA THR A 72 6.24 5.61 32.82
C THR A 72 5.73 6.98 33.30
N ALA A 73 6.64 7.89 33.69
CA ALA A 73 6.27 9.20 34.23
C ALA A 73 5.68 10.14 33.17
N ARG A 74 6.14 10.03 31.92
CA ARG A 74 5.66 10.84 30.78
C ARG A 74 4.25 10.43 30.37
N ALA A 75 3.98 9.13 30.34
CA ALA A 75 2.65 8.59 30.02
C ALA A 75 1.60 9.05 31.05
N GLU A 76 1.99 9.19 32.32
CA GLU A 76 1.10 9.60 33.40
C GLU A 76 0.74 11.10 33.36
N ALA A 77 1.69 11.96 32.96
CA ALA A 77 1.45 13.41 32.77
C ALA A 77 0.54 13.72 31.56
N VAL A 78 0.67 12.99 30.45
CA VAL A 78 -0.25 13.14 29.31
C VAL A 78 -1.63 12.56 29.65
N ARG A 79 -1.68 11.47 30.40
CA ARG A 79 -2.94 10.88 30.87
C ARG A 79 -3.71 11.83 31.79
N SER A 80 -3.03 12.52 32.71
CA SER A 80 -3.68 13.48 33.61
C SER A 80 -4.22 14.71 32.89
N SER A 81 -3.54 15.20 31.86
CA SER A 81 -4.01 16.33 31.03
C SER A 81 -5.19 16.00 30.10
N LEU A 82 -5.40 14.72 29.76
CA LEU A 82 -6.56 14.26 28.99
C LEU A 82 -7.76 13.85 29.85
N LEU A 83 -7.53 13.41 31.09
CA LEU A 83 -8.58 13.05 32.05
C LEU A 83 -9.17 14.26 32.79
N ASN A 84 -8.42 15.36 32.87
CA ASN A 84 -8.84 16.57 33.58
C ASN A 84 -9.33 17.68 32.63
N ARG A 85 -10.08 17.30 31.59
CA ARG A 85 -10.82 18.20 30.68
C ARG A 85 -12.32 18.08 30.91
#